data_AF-A0AAC8XNX0-F1
#
_entry.id   AF-A0AAC8XNX0-F1
#
_cell.length_a   1.000
_cell.length_b   1.000
_cell.length_c   1.000
_cell.angle_alpha   90.00
_cell.angle_beta   90.00
_cell.angle_gamma   90.00
#
_symmetry.space_group_name_H-M   'P 1'
#
loop_
_entity.id
_entity.type
_entity.pdbx_description
1 polymer ?
#
loop_
_entity_poly.entity_id
_entity_poly.type
_entity_poly.pdbx_seq_one_letter_code
_entity_poly.pdbx_strand_id
1 'polypeptide(L)' 'MARTLRYDMKVRKNGDVWRILGLGVSKGNATLCHLASTTRFRAQRNGNNPIQQQDWVKGLPTQPKFIG' A
#
# COMPACT_ATOMS: atom_id res chain seq x y z
N MET A 1 -7.97 -17.70 -4.89
CA MET A 1 -8.53 -16.69 -3.95
C MET A 1 -7.64 -15.46 -3.93
N ALA A 2 -8.20 -14.26 -3.83
CA ALA A 2 -7.40 -13.03 -3.72
C ALA A 2 -6.68 -13.00 -2.36
N ARG A 3 -5.41 -12.57 -2.34
CA ARG A 3 -4.62 -12.41 -1.11
C ARG A 3 -5.30 -11.39 -0.19
N THR A 4 -5.45 -11.70 1.10
CA THR A 4 -5.94 -10.72 2.07
C THR A 4 -4.87 -9.67 2.36
N LEU A 5 -5.21 -8.38 2.18
CA LEU A 5 -4.36 -7.22 2.46
C LEU A 5 -4.65 -6.67 3.86
N ARG A 6 -3.61 -6.19 4.53
CA ARG A 6 -3.65 -5.66 5.90
C ARG A 6 -2.72 -4.46 6.04
N TYR A 7 -2.93 -3.63 7.06
CA TYR A 7 -1.98 -2.61 7.46
C TYR A 7 -0.62 -3.22 7.79
N ASP A 8 0.45 -2.44 7.60
CA ASP A 8 1.86 -2.80 7.84
C ASP A 8 2.43 -3.93 6.99
N MET A 9 1.59 -4.56 6.18
CA MET A 9 1.99 -5.59 5.24
C MET A 9 2.95 -5.04 4.19
N LYS A 10 4.02 -5.79 3.93
CA LYS A 10 4.99 -5.46 2.88
C LYS A 10 4.58 -6.05 1.54
N VAL A 11 4.63 -5.23 0.49
CA VAL A 11 4.32 -5.62 -0.88
C VAL A 11 5.45 -5.20 -1.82
N ARG A 12 5.72 -6.02 -2.82
CA ARG A 12 6.70 -5.71 -3.87
C ARG A 12 5.98 -4.99 -5.02
N LYS A 13 6.51 -3.84 -5.44
CA LYS A 13 5.99 -3.07 -6.57
C LYS A 13 7.09 -2.24 -7.22
N ASN A 14 7.14 -2.25 -8.55
CA ASN A 14 8.11 -1.50 -9.37
C ASN A 14 9.57 -1.73 -8.91
N GLY A 15 9.92 -2.98 -8.63
CA GLY A 15 11.25 -3.38 -8.16
C GLY A 15 11.56 -3.04 -6.70
N ASP A 16 10.63 -2.46 -5.94
CA ASP A 16 10.84 -1.98 -4.57
C ASP A 16 9.86 -2.63 -3.57
N VAL A 17 10.15 -2.51 -2.28
CA VAL A 17 9.31 -2.98 -1.18
C VAL A 17 8.63 -1.80 -0.50
N TRP A 18 7.31 -1.89 -0.39
CA TRP A 18 6.45 -0.87 0.18
C TRP A 18 5.66 -1.42 1.37
N ARG A 19 5.49 -0.63 2.42
CA ARG A 19 4.59 -0.89 3.54
C ARG A 19 3.21 -0.31 3.25
N ILE A 20 2.15 -1.07 3.48
CA ILE A 20 0.77 -0.57 3.41
C ILE A 20 0.49 0.28 4.66
N LEU A 21 0.24 1.57 4.45
CA LEU A 21 -0.23 2.51 5.49
C LEU A 21 -1.75 2.63 5.55
N GLY A 22 -2.42 2.37 4.42
CA GLY A 22 -3.86 2.54 4.30
C GLY A 22 -4.46 1.63 3.25
N LEU A 23 -5.66 1.14 3.53
CA LEU A 23 -6.48 0.32 2.64
C LEU A 23 -7.68 1.15 2.19
N GLY A 24 -7.84 1.33 0.88
CA GLY A 24 -8.91 2.09 0.27
C GLY A 24 -9.96 1.21 -0.39
N VAL A 25 -10.52 1.73 -1.49
CA VAL A 25 -11.52 1.04 -2.31
C VAL A 25 -10.94 -0.19 -3.00
N SER A 26 -11.77 -1.21 -3.17
CA SER A 26 -11.46 -2.38 -3.99
C SER A 26 -12.19 -2.35 -5.33
N LYS A 27 -11.50 -2.72 -6.41
CA LYS A 27 -12.04 -2.88 -7.76
C LYS A 27 -11.55 -4.21 -8.34
N GLY A 28 -12.48 -5.14 -8.59
CA GLY A 28 -12.14 -6.50 -9.00
C GLY A 28 -11.31 -7.23 -7.93
N ASN A 29 -10.08 -7.62 -8.26
CA ASN A 29 -9.16 -8.34 -7.37
C ASN A 29 -8.02 -7.47 -6.80
N ALA A 30 -8.18 -6.14 -6.85
CA ALA A 30 -7.19 -5.19 -6.37
C ALA A 30 -7.82 -4.14 -5.46
N THR A 31 -6.99 -3.59 -4.56
CA THR A 31 -7.35 -2.53 -3.62
C THR A 31 -6.38 -1.37 -3.78
N LEU A 32 -6.92 -0.16 -3.86
CA LEU A 32 -6.11 1.06 -3.83
C LEU A 32 -5.51 1.21 -2.43
N CYS A 33 -4.18 1.21 -2.33
CA CYS A 33 -3.47 1.27 -1.06
C CYS A 33 -2.68 2.57 -0.97
N HIS A 34 -2.62 3.13 0.24
CA HIS A 34 -1.62 4.13 0.58
C HIS A 34 -0.33 3.40 0.99
N LEU A 35 0.75 3.63 0.25
CA LEU A 35 2.01 2.92 0.35
C LEU A 35 3.12 3.86 0.83
N ALA A 36 4.01 3.36 1.69
CA ALA A 36 5.27 4.01 2.04
C ALA A 36 6.45 3.14 1.63
N SER A 37 7.43 3.72 0.95
CA SER A 37 8.64 2.99 0.54
C SER A 37 9.43 2.58 1.78
N THR A 38 10.07 1.42 1.72
CA THR A 38 10.99 0.94 2.76
C THR A 38 12.45 1.26 2.46
N THR A 39 12.74 1.78 1.27
CA THR A 39 14.10 2.01 0.77
C THR A 39 14.34 3.44 0.28
N ARG A 40 13.28 4.20 -0.03
CA ARG A 40 13.38 5.57 -0.56
C ARG A 40 12.82 6.57 0.45
N PHE A 41 13.62 7.61 0.72
CA PHE A 41 13.32 8.61 1.73
C PHE A 41 13.61 10.02 1.21
N ARG A 42 12.85 11.00 1.70
CA ARG A 42 13.16 12.43 1.59
C ARG A 42 13.77 12.91 2.91
N ALA A 43 14.80 13.73 2.86
CA ALA A 43 15.35 14.38 4.04
C ALA A 43 14.36 15.43 4.55
N GLN A 44 14.11 15.45 5.86
CA GLN A 44 13.36 16.48 6.57
C GLN A 44 14.16 16.93 7.81
N ARG A 45 13.77 18.06 8.40
CA ARG A 45 14.45 18.64 9.59
C ARG A 45 14.58 17.64 10.75
N ASN A 46 13.62 16.74 10.90
CA ASN A 46 13.56 15.73 11.97
C ASN A 46 14.02 14.33 11.51
N GLY A 47 14.71 14.23 10.37
CA GLY A 47 15.26 12.98 9.85
C GLY A 47 14.62 12.54 8.53
N ASN A 48 14.79 11.26 8.21
CA ASN A 48 14.35 10.70 6.94
C ASN A 48 12.85 10.35 6.96
N ASN A 49 12.10 10.91 6.02
CA ASN A 49 10.69 10.57 5.83
C ASN A 49 10.50 9.69 4.60
N PRO A 50 9.82 8.54 4.70
CA PRO A 50 9.56 7.66 3.56
C PRO A 50 8.85 8.38 2.42
N ILE A 51 9.20 8.04 1.18
CA ILE A 51 8.39 8.41 0.03
C ILE A 51 7.06 7.65 0.12
N GLN A 52 5.95 8.37 -0.08
CA GLN A 52 4.61 7.82 -0.03
C GLN A 52 3.93 7.93 -1.40
N GLN A 53 3.05 6.98 -1.73
CA GLN A 53 2.25 7.00 -2.96
C GLN A 53 0.93 6.25 -2.77
N GLN A 54 -0.05 6.53 -3.62
CA GLN A 54 -1.23 5.68 -3.76
C GLN A 54 -1.10 4.79 -4.98
N ASP A 55 -1.42 3.51 -4.83
CA ASP A 55 -1.37 2.59 -5.96
C ASP A 55 -2.22 1.33 -5.73
N TRP A 56 -2.64 0.68 -6.81
CA TRP A 56 -3.40 -0.56 -6.78
C TRP A 56 -2.51 -1.74 -6.42
N VAL A 57 -2.93 -2.50 -5.41
CA VAL A 57 -2.28 -3.73 -4.96
C VAL A 57 -3.22 -4.90 -5.18
N LYS A 58 -2.73 -5.97 -5.81
CA LYS A 58 -3.50 -7.20 -6.00
C LYS A 58 -3.78 -7.85 -4.64
N GLY A 59 -5.06 -8.05 -4.34
CA GLY A 59 -5.57 -8.51 -3.06
C GLY A 59 -6.81 -7.73 -2.64
N LEU A 60 -7.47 -8.20 -1.59
CA LEU A 60 -8.65 -7.56 -0.99
C LEU A 60 -8.39 -7.37 0.50
N PRO A 61 -8.84 -6.28 1.13
CA PRO A 61 -8.71 -6.10 2.57
C PRO A 61 -9.57 -7.13 3.33
N THR A 62 -9.33 -7.30 4.63
CA THR A 62 -10.15 -8.18 5.49
C THR A 62 -11.64 -7.77 5.50
N GLN A 63 -11.93 -6.47 5.35
CA GLN A 63 -13.28 -5.93 5.22
C GLN A 63 -13.35 -5.00 4.00
N PRO A 64 -13.64 -5.54 2.80
CA PRO A 64 -13.67 -4.75 1.58
C PRO A 64 -14.83 -3.77 1.58
N LYS A 65 -14.50 -2.47 1.52
CA LYS A 65 -15.43 -1.44 1.07
C LYS A 65 -15.44 -1.47 -0.46
N PHE A 66 -16.47 -2.07 -1.03
CA PHE A 66 -16.68 -2.11 -2.46
C PHE A 66 -17.43 -0.86 -2.93
N ILE A 67 -17.00 -0.29 -4.05
CA ILE A 67 -17.81 0.64 -4.83
C ILE A 67 -18.21 -0.15 -6.08
N GLY A 68 -19.51 -0.39 -6.22
CA GLY A 68 -20.11 -1.09 -7.35
C GLY A 68 -20.13 -0.26 -8.61
#